data_AF-A0A7J4AYP5-F1
#
_entry.id   AF-A0A7J4AYP5-F1
#
_cell.length_a   1.000
_cell.length_b   1.000
_cell.length_c   1.000
_cell.angle_alpha   90.00
_cell.angle_beta   90.00
_cell.angle_gamma   90.00
#
_symmetry.space_group_name_H-M   'P 1'
#
loop_
_entity.id
_entity.type
_entity.pdbx_description
1 polymer ?
#
loop_
_entity_poly.entity_id
_entity_poly.type
_entity_poly.pdbx_seq_one_letter_code
_entity_poly.pdbx_strand_id
1 'polypeptide(L)'
;MEDFLFEDAARWAYYGMQCFIGFLVICIIFFIFSTYHYYSFMSLANFDEFVVGIAISDIMIQLGFLIAIAIIDVSLAWLSKVKVVDPLRRKELPKHIRAWCLALSILGLFFGMMIGLVIMGYAEEKIKMLLNWKQKFDIGR
;
A
#
# COMPACT_ATOMS: atom_id res chain seq x y z
N MET A 1 -0.47 -0.06 -29.95
CA MET A 1 -0.05 -1.26 -29.20
C MET A 1 0.83 -0.88 -28.02
N GLU A 2 1.85 -0.03 -28.22
CA GLU A 2 2.69 0.52 -27.14
C GLU A 2 1.88 1.30 -26.09
N ASP A 3 1.03 2.23 -26.52
CA ASP A 3 0.19 3.03 -25.62
C ASP A 3 -0.70 2.18 -24.70
N PHE A 4 -1.24 1.09 -25.24
CA PHE A 4 -2.07 0.16 -24.50
C PHE A 4 -1.26 -0.55 -23.40
N LEU A 5 -0.02 -0.97 -23.68
CA LEU A 5 0.81 -1.65 -22.69
C LEU A 5 1.21 -0.71 -21.54
N PHE A 6 1.54 0.55 -21.86
CA PHE A 6 1.84 1.55 -20.83
C PHE A 6 0.64 1.85 -19.95
N GLU A 7 -0.54 2.01 -20.56
CA GLU A 7 -1.76 2.28 -19.81
C GLU A 7 -2.15 1.10 -18.90
N ASP A 8 -2.04 -0.14 -19.40
CA ASP A 8 -2.30 -1.35 -18.61
C ASP A 8 -1.34 -1.45 -17.43
N ALA A 9 -0.03 -1.33 -17.65
CA ALA A 9 0.98 -1.36 -16.59
C ALA A 9 0.76 -0.25 -15.55
N ALA A 10 0.47 0.98 -16.01
CA ALA A 10 0.18 2.11 -15.13
C ALA A 10 -1.08 1.87 -14.29
N ARG A 11 -2.10 1.23 -14.87
CA ARG A 11 -3.36 0.91 -14.19
C ARG A 11 -3.15 -0.11 -13.08
N TRP A 12 -2.42 -1.19 -13.34
CA TRP A 12 -2.08 -2.19 -12.33
C TRP A 12 -1.22 -1.62 -11.21
N ALA A 13 -0.20 -0.81 -11.55
CA ALA A 13 0.60 -0.12 -10.55
C ALA A 13 -0.23 0.85 -9.68
N TYR A 14 -1.23 1.52 -10.29
CA TYR A 14 -2.15 2.39 -9.58
C TYR A 14 -3.07 1.62 -8.63
N TYR A 15 -3.59 0.45 -9.03
CA TYR A 15 -4.34 -0.42 -8.12
C TYR A 15 -3.49 -0.90 -6.94
N GLY A 16 -2.22 -1.26 -7.18
CA GLY A 16 -1.30 -1.64 -6.11
C GLY A 16 -1.09 -0.50 -5.10
N MET A 17 -0.94 0.73 -5.61
CA MET A 17 -0.89 1.93 -4.79
C MET A 17 -2.17 2.13 -3.96
N GLN A 18 -3.34 1.93 -4.56
CA GLN A 18 -4.63 2.05 -3.86
C GLN A 18 -4.79 1.00 -2.75
N CYS A 19 -4.21 -0.19 -2.90
CA CYS A 19 -4.24 -1.21 -1.83
C CYS A 19 -3.53 -0.74 -0.56
N PHE A 20 -2.41 0.00 -0.65
CA PHE A 20 -1.74 0.59 0.52
C PHE A 20 -2.67 1.55 1.28
N ILE A 21 -3.35 2.43 0.55
CA ILE A 21 -4.30 3.37 1.15
C ILE A 21 -5.55 2.65 1.69
N GLY A 22 -6.06 1.66 0.96
CA GLY A 22 -7.22 0.88 1.37
C GLY A 22 -6.97 0.11 2.66
N PHE A 23 -5.78 -0.47 2.83
CA PHE A 23 -5.38 -1.14 4.07
C PHE A 23 -5.37 -0.17 5.26
N LEU A 24 -4.75 1.01 5.11
CA LEU A 24 -4.77 2.05 6.13
C LEU A 24 -6.20 2.44 6.55
N VAL A 25 -7.10 2.61 5.58
CA VAL A 25 -8.51 2.94 5.86
C VAL A 25 -9.17 1.83 6.69
N ILE A 26 -8.93 0.56 6.37
CA ILE A 26 -9.45 -0.58 7.14
C ILE A 26 -8.91 -0.56 8.57
N CYS A 27 -7.61 -0.33 8.76
CA CYS A 27 -7.00 -0.22 10.10
C CYS A 27 -7.62 0.91 10.93
N ILE A 28 -7.88 2.08 10.32
CA ILE A 28 -8.53 3.22 10.99
C ILE A 28 -9.96 2.85 11.41
N ILE A 29 -10.74 2.23 10.51
CA ILE A 29 -12.13 1.81 10.82
C ILE A 29 -12.13 0.80 11.97
N PHE A 30 -11.23 -0.19 11.92
CA PHE A 30 -11.12 -1.20 12.97
C PHE A 30 -10.74 -0.58 14.31
N PHE A 31 -9.79 0.36 14.33
CA PHE A 31 -9.39 1.09 15.54
C PHE A 31 -10.56 1.90 16.13
N ILE A 32 -11.30 2.64 15.30
CA ILE A 32 -12.46 3.43 15.75
C ILE A 32 -13.53 2.50 16.33
N PHE A 33 -13.84 1.40 15.64
CA PHE A 33 -14.85 0.43 16.08
C PHE A 33 -14.45 -0.25 17.39
N SER A 34 -13.20 -0.71 17.49
CA SER A 34 -12.62 -1.30 18.70
C SER A 34 -12.72 -0.32 19.88
N THR A 35 -12.26 0.92 19.68
CA THR A 35 -12.30 1.98 20.69
C THR A 35 -13.73 2.30 21.14
N TYR A 36 -14.68 2.41 20.20
CA TYR A 36 -16.09 2.68 20.52
C TYR A 36 -16.72 1.55 21.34
N HIS A 37 -16.55 0.30 20.91
CA HIS A 37 -17.05 -0.86 21.66
C HIS A 37 -16.47 -0.91 23.07
N TYR A 38 -15.19 -0.58 23.19
CA TYR A 38 -14.47 -0.57 24.45
C TYR A 38 -15.02 0.48 25.43
N TYR A 39 -15.23 1.73 24.98
CA TYR A 39 -15.86 2.77 25.80
C TYR A 39 -17.31 2.43 26.20
N SER A 40 -18.09 1.86 25.27
CA SER A 40 -19.47 1.45 25.56
C SER A 40 -19.52 0.37 26.64
N PHE A 41 -18.59 -0.59 26.62
CA PHE A 41 -18.50 -1.64 27.63
C PHE A 41 -18.08 -1.08 29.00
N MET A 42 -17.07 -0.22 29.03
CA MET A 42 -16.58 0.43 30.26
C MET A 42 -17.67 1.26 30.94
N SER A 43 -18.48 1.98 30.16
CA SER A 43 -19.59 2.79 30.68
C SER A 43 -20.71 1.96 31.32
N LEU A 44 -20.85 0.68 30.96
CA LEU A 44 -21.89 -0.21 31.48
C LEU A 44 -21.49 -0.91 32.78
N ALA A 45 -20.18 -1.03 33.05
CA ALA A 45 -19.67 -1.98 34.02
C ALA A 45 -19.19 -1.38 35.35
N ASN A 46 -19.29 -0.06 35.58
CA ASN A 46 -18.86 0.60 36.84
C ASN A 46 -17.49 0.13 37.33
N PHE A 47 -16.51 0.08 36.42
CA PHE A 47 -15.15 -0.33 36.75
C PHE A 47 -14.44 0.71 37.65
N ASP A 48 -13.51 0.21 38.46
CA ASP A 48 -12.62 1.00 39.29
C ASP A 48 -11.54 1.74 38.46
N GLU A 49 -11.03 2.84 38.99
CA GLU A 49 -10.08 3.74 38.30
C GLU A 49 -8.83 3.03 37.77
N PHE A 50 -8.40 1.95 38.44
CA PHE A 50 -7.26 1.15 38.02
C PHE A 50 -7.51 0.44 36.69
N VAL A 51 -8.69 -0.14 36.50
CA VAL A 51 -9.10 -0.80 35.24
C VAL A 51 -9.25 0.24 34.12
N VAL A 52 -9.75 1.44 34.44
CA VAL A 52 -9.80 2.59 33.52
C VAL A 52 -8.41 3.05 33.09
N GLY A 53 -7.43 3.02 34.00
CA GLY A 53 -6.04 3.33 33.68
C GLY A 53 -5.40 2.34 32.70
N ILE A 54 -5.59 1.04 32.91
CA ILE A 54 -5.10 -0.02 32.00
C ILE A 54 -5.74 0.09 30.62
N ALA A 55 -7.05 0.34 30.60
CA ALA A 55 -7.81 0.60 29.39
C ALA A 55 -7.23 1.72 28.51
N ILE A 56 -6.97 2.87 29.11
CA ILE A 56 -6.44 4.03 28.40
C ILE A 56 -5.04 3.73 27.86
N SER A 57 -4.20 3.06 28.64
CA SER A 57 -2.84 2.72 28.21
C SER A 57 -2.83 1.77 27.00
N ASP A 58 -3.73 0.79 26.96
CA ASP A 58 -3.89 -0.10 25.80
C ASP A 58 -4.34 0.66 24.54
N ILE A 59 -5.32 1.57 24.66
CA ILE A 59 -5.75 2.43 23.54
C ILE A 59 -4.59 3.29 23.03
N MET A 60 -3.77 3.86 23.92
CA MET A 60 -2.60 4.65 23.53
C MET A 60 -1.55 3.81 22.78
N ILE A 61 -1.33 2.56 23.19
CA ILE A 61 -0.43 1.63 22.48
C ILE A 61 -0.97 1.31 21.09
N GLN A 62 -2.26 0.98 20.98
CA GLN A 62 -2.90 0.71 19.70
C GLN A 62 -2.87 1.93 18.77
N LEU A 63 -3.10 3.14 19.31
CA LEU A 63 -3.00 4.39 18.55
C LEU A 63 -1.57 4.62 18.04
N GLY A 64 -0.56 4.40 18.87
CA GLY A 64 0.84 4.49 18.47
C GLY A 64 1.18 3.54 17.32
N PHE A 65 0.65 2.30 17.37
CA PHE A 65 0.82 1.32 16.30
C PHE A 65 0.10 1.73 15.01
N LEU A 66 -1.13 2.27 15.11
CA LEU A 66 -1.87 2.79 13.97
C LEU A 66 -1.13 3.94 13.28
N ILE A 67 -0.54 4.87 14.04
CA ILE A 67 0.26 5.97 13.49
C ILE A 67 1.48 5.43 12.73
N ALA A 68 2.16 4.42 13.28
CA ALA A 68 3.30 3.79 12.61
C ALA A 68 2.89 3.15 11.27
N ILE A 69 1.80 2.40 11.24
CA ILE A 69 1.23 1.82 10.01
C ILE A 69 0.88 2.94 9.01
N ALA A 70 0.21 4.00 9.46
CA ALA A 70 -0.18 5.11 8.60
C ALA A 70 1.02 5.76 7.90
N ILE A 71 2.12 5.98 8.63
CA ILE A 71 3.35 6.54 8.06
C ILE A 71 3.92 5.60 6.99
N ILE A 72 3.96 4.30 7.26
CA ILE A 72 4.48 3.29 6.34
C ILE A 72 3.63 3.23 5.06
N ASP A 73 2.32 3.08 5.19
CA ASP A 73 1.41 2.92 4.05
C ASP A 73 1.38 4.16 3.16
N VAL A 74 1.33 5.36 3.76
CA VAL A 74 1.40 6.61 3.00
C VAL A 74 2.74 6.75 2.30
N SER A 75 3.84 6.35 2.94
CA SER A 75 5.18 6.36 2.32
C SER A 75 5.26 5.37 1.15
N LEU A 76 4.72 4.16 1.30
CA LEU A 76 4.68 3.15 0.25
C LEU A 76 3.79 3.58 -0.93
N ALA A 77 2.62 4.14 -0.64
CA ALA A 77 1.74 4.70 -1.67
C ALA A 77 2.41 5.85 -2.42
N TRP A 78 3.05 6.78 -1.70
CA TRP A 78 3.78 7.89 -2.30
C TRP A 78 4.95 7.41 -3.17
N LEU A 79 5.76 6.48 -2.68
CA LEU A 79 6.87 5.90 -3.43
C LEU A 79 6.37 5.16 -4.68
N SER A 80 5.27 4.40 -4.57
CA SER A 80 4.61 3.74 -5.71
C SER A 80 4.18 4.74 -6.76
N LYS A 81 3.59 5.87 -6.34
CA LYS A 81 3.19 6.95 -7.24
C LYS A 81 4.38 7.53 -8.00
N VAL A 82 5.39 8.02 -7.27
CA VAL A 82 6.52 8.77 -7.82
C VAL A 82 7.45 7.89 -8.64
N LYS A 83 7.70 6.65 -8.21
CA LYS A 83 8.71 5.77 -8.82
C LYS A 83 8.15 4.83 -9.88
N VAL A 84 6.85 4.55 -9.88
CA VAL A 84 6.23 3.57 -10.79
C VAL A 84 5.08 4.17 -11.57
N VAL A 85 4.03 4.65 -10.92
CA VAL A 85 2.79 5.08 -11.60
C VAL A 85 3.00 6.30 -12.50
N ASP A 86 3.57 7.38 -11.97
CA ASP A 86 3.75 8.63 -12.72
C ASP A 86 4.69 8.45 -13.93
N PRO A 87 5.84 7.75 -13.81
CA PRO A 87 6.67 7.42 -14.97
C PRO A 87 5.92 6.62 -16.04
N LEU A 88 5.15 5.59 -15.66
CA LEU A 88 4.40 4.78 -16.62
C LEU A 88 3.31 5.60 -17.33
N ARG A 89 2.63 6.52 -16.62
CA ARG A 89 1.65 7.44 -17.21
C ARG A 89 2.28 8.43 -18.18
N ARG A 90 3.53 8.83 -17.94
CA ARG A 90 4.33 9.66 -18.86
C ARG A 90 4.95 8.87 -20.02
N LYS A 91 4.69 7.55 -20.09
CA LYS A 91 5.30 6.62 -21.06
C LYS A 91 6.83 6.55 -20.95
N GLU A 92 7.34 6.75 -19.73
CA GLU A 92 8.76 6.68 -19.42
C GLU A 92 9.09 5.33 -18.74
N LEU A 93 10.24 4.76 -19.09
CA LEU A 93 10.78 3.54 -18.45
C LEU A 93 12.12 3.86 -17.77
N PRO A 94 12.10 4.34 -16.51
CA PRO A 94 13.31 4.56 -15.73
C PRO A 94 14.11 3.26 -15.60
N LYS A 95 15.46 3.35 -15.64
CA LYS A 95 16.37 2.19 -15.56
C LYS A 95 16.07 1.21 -14.41
N HIS A 96 15.56 1.72 -13.29
CA HIS A 96 15.35 0.94 -12.06
C HIS A 96 13.88 0.70 -11.73
N ILE A 97 12.94 0.93 -12.66
CA ILE A 97 11.50 0.81 -12.37
C ILE A 97 11.10 -0.60 -11.90
N ARG A 98 11.71 -1.65 -12.46
CA ARG A 98 11.48 -3.03 -12.02
C ARG A 98 11.97 -3.29 -10.59
N ALA A 99 13.13 -2.76 -10.23
CA ALA A 99 13.67 -2.89 -8.88
C ALA A 99 12.77 -2.20 -7.85
N TRP A 100 12.23 -1.03 -8.19
CA TRP A 100 11.23 -0.33 -7.35
C TRP A 100 9.93 -1.13 -7.22
N CYS A 101 9.41 -1.66 -8.32
CA CYS A 101 8.18 -2.45 -8.31
C CYS A 101 8.32 -3.72 -7.46
N LEU A 102 9.44 -4.41 -7.58
CA LEU A 102 9.75 -5.60 -6.77
C LEU A 102 9.96 -5.25 -5.29
N ALA A 103 10.71 -4.18 -5.00
CA ALA A 103 10.91 -3.72 -3.62
C ALA A 103 9.59 -3.33 -2.94
N LEU A 104 8.72 -2.59 -3.63
CA LEU A 104 7.39 -2.22 -3.13
C LEU A 104 6.49 -3.44 -2.90
N SER A 105 6.59 -4.46 -3.75
CA SER A 105 5.87 -5.73 -3.58
C SER A 105 6.34 -6.46 -2.31
N ILE A 106 7.66 -6.58 -2.11
CA ILE A 106 8.24 -7.24 -0.92
C ILE A 106 7.88 -6.46 0.35
N LEU A 107 7.97 -5.13 0.33
CA LEU A 107 7.57 -4.31 1.47
C LEU A 107 6.08 -4.50 1.79
N GLY A 108 5.22 -4.56 0.77
CA GLY A 108 3.81 -4.90 0.94
C GLY A 108 3.57 -6.27 1.59
N LEU A 109 4.39 -7.29 1.28
CA LEU A 109 4.35 -8.60 1.95
C LEU A 109 4.62 -8.46 3.46
N PHE A 110 5.70 -7.76 3.81
CA PHE A 110 6.13 -7.61 5.21
C PHE A 110 5.09 -6.89 6.08
N PHE A 111 4.32 -5.98 5.51
CA PHE A 111 3.26 -5.25 6.21
C PHE A 111 1.86 -5.86 6.06
N GLY A 112 1.75 -7.10 5.56
CA GLY A 112 0.48 -7.86 5.55
C GLY A 112 -0.46 -7.54 4.37
N MET A 113 0.00 -6.81 3.36
CA MET A 113 -0.82 -6.41 2.21
C MET A 113 -0.68 -7.39 1.04
N MET A 114 -1.14 -8.62 1.26
CA MET A 114 -1.06 -9.72 0.28
C MET A 114 -1.69 -9.36 -1.08
N ILE A 115 -2.83 -8.65 -1.08
CA ILE A 115 -3.51 -8.21 -2.31
C ILE A 115 -2.67 -7.16 -3.07
N GLY A 116 -2.05 -6.24 -2.34
CA GLY A 116 -1.15 -5.24 -2.92
C GLY A 116 0.06 -5.88 -3.59
N LEU A 117 0.63 -6.94 -3.00
CA LEU A 117 1.71 -7.71 -3.60
C LEU A 117 1.32 -8.39 -4.91
N VAL A 118 0.15 -9.05 -4.95
CA VAL A 118 -0.29 -9.76 -6.17
C VAL A 118 -0.48 -8.78 -7.32
N ILE A 119 -1.11 -7.64 -7.03
CA ILE A 119 -1.38 -6.59 -8.01
C ILE A 119 -0.08 -5.93 -8.49
N MET A 120 0.87 -5.68 -7.59
CA MET A 120 2.14 -5.06 -7.94
C MET A 120 3.11 -6.03 -8.63
N GLY A 121 3.04 -7.32 -8.31
CA GLY A 121 3.70 -8.39 -9.07
C GLY A 121 3.15 -8.50 -10.49
N TYR A 122 1.83 -8.38 -10.66
CA TYR A 122 1.23 -8.33 -11.99
C TYR A 122 1.65 -7.09 -12.78
N ALA A 123 1.78 -5.94 -12.10
CA ALA A 123 2.36 -4.73 -12.71
C ALA A 123 3.82 -4.95 -13.17
N GLU A 124 4.63 -5.68 -12.39
CA GLU A 124 6.01 -6.04 -12.76
C GLU A 124 6.04 -6.88 -14.05
N GLU A 125 5.17 -7.87 -14.18
CA GLU A 125 5.08 -8.70 -15.38
C GLU A 125 4.74 -7.86 -16.63
N LYS A 126 3.82 -6.90 -16.50
CA LYS A 126 3.46 -5.98 -17.58
C LYS A 126 4.62 -5.07 -17.97
N ILE A 127 5.36 -4.54 -17.00
CA ILE A 127 6.56 -3.73 -17.24
C ILE A 127 7.63 -4.56 -17.97
N LYS A 128 7.78 -5.84 -17.62
CA LYS A 128 8.72 -6.75 -18.29
C LYS A 128 8.33 -7.00 -19.75
N MET A 129 7.03 -7.18 -20.04
CA MET A 129 6.53 -7.29 -21.42
C MET A 129 6.83 -6.02 -22.23
N LEU A 130 6.64 -4.85 -21.63
CA LEU A 130 6.97 -3.54 -22.21
C LEU A 130 8.44 -3.39 -22.57
N LEU A 131 9.34 -3.74 -21.65
CA LEU A 131 10.79 -3.66 -21.86
C LEU A 131 11.25 -4.60 -22.99
N ASN A 132 10.73 -5.82 -23.01
CA ASN A 132 11.03 -6.80 -24.07
C ASN A 132 10.51 -6.33 -25.44
N TRP A 133 9.30 -5.74 -25.48
CA TRP A 133 8.76 -5.15 -26.70
C TRP A 133 9.66 -4.01 -27.18
N LYS A 134 10.01 -3.06 -26.30
CA LYS A 134 10.87 -1.94 -26.65
C LYS A 134 12.24 -2.38 -27.18
N GLN A 135 12.90 -3.34 -26.52
CA GLN A 135 14.14 -3.92 -27.04
C GLN A 135 13.98 -4.58 -28.41
N LYS A 136 12.91 -5.33 -28.63
CA LYS A 136 12.68 -6.04 -29.90
C LYS A 136 12.43 -5.09 -31.08
N PHE A 137 11.81 -3.93 -30.85
CA PHE A 137 11.49 -2.95 -31.90
C PHE A 137 12.52 -1.82 -32.05
N ASP A 138 13.30 -1.50 -30.99
CA ASP A 138 14.44 -0.55 -31.10
C ASP A 138 15.66 -1.18 -31.81
N ILE A 139 15.83 -2.50 -31.81
CA ILE A 139 16.91 -3.20 -32.55
C ILE A 139 16.63 -3.26 -34.07
N GLY A 140 15.46 -2.80 -34.52
CA GLY A 140 15.04 -2.77 -35.92
C GLY A 140 15.21 -1.44 -36.64
N ARG A 141 15.90 -0.45 -36.04
CA ARG A 141 16.27 0.84 -36.66
C ARG A 141 17.77 1.03 -36.74
#